data_AF-A0A7S3PTX9-F1
#
_entry.id   AF-A0A7S3PTX9-F1
#
_cell.length_a   1.000
_cell.length_b   1.000
_cell.length_c   1.000
_cell.angle_alpha   90.00
_cell.angle_beta   90.00
_cell.angle_gamma   90.00
#
_symmetry.space_group_name_H-M   'P 1'
#
loop_
_entity.id
_entity.type
_entity.pdbx_description
1 polymer ?
#
loop_
_entity_poly.entity_id
_entity_poly.type
_entity_poly.pdbx_seq_one_letter_code
_entity_poly.pdbx_strand_id
1 'polypeptide(L)'
;MNIDEDTKNHKEKIYANSRHQPASTMINRKQSGLFPSITAQGTTSSLQGKRHRKKLTPTLWVKFLSVVSCAFFVALVCYGMKGREHLFLGEDADPSASLVDQAHQETNAVDSSIAAFLLPTNSKDVHNLEEDERARQSIHQTLHNYGRDLGQTVGTHEVLLSFLLSSILKEEDGLLLPEGTILDCGAQFGEQGAHYAVSSPHRKVISMDPSPKNVQLMKDRYGSLTNFEIRHGGLGREVGTMKPRDNSFSMDMNSEFPVYTLDSMYFDKGLKLALAHLDLEGLELETLLGGLKTIRAYKPVFTVELRVHETEKTTPLLDLIAKEGYDTYVIDEPCGMPPVDLRNILCIPRDRSTAFGTSDAFNILLKMKGIQRITSDDIAKVILPCCALGGECCQGNDLYGKDCCTESVVLEWHKKHKESHVAPIGTLAFKEGRQDFLRQQYRLRKRNRSTE
;
A
#
# COMPACT_ATOMS: atom_id res chain seq x y z
N MET A 1 12.72 -59.66 13.84
CA MET A 1 12.64 -58.95 12.55
C MET A 1 12.63 -57.48 12.88
N ASN A 2 13.81 -56.86 12.84
CA ASN A 2 14.00 -55.42 13.05
C ASN A 2 13.60 -54.71 11.76
N ILE A 3 12.80 -53.65 11.87
CA ILE A 3 12.51 -52.75 10.75
C ILE A 3 13.22 -51.43 11.06
N ASP A 4 13.95 -51.00 10.03
CA ASP A 4 15.02 -50.02 10.03
C ASP A 4 14.65 -48.59 10.44
N GLU A 5 15.67 -47.95 11.02
CA GLU A 5 15.74 -46.64 11.63
C GLU A 5 16.15 -45.52 10.63
N ASP A 6 15.86 -45.65 9.33
CA ASP A 6 16.61 -44.92 8.28
C ASP A 6 15.86 -43.78 7.55
N THR A 7 14.90 -43.12 8.20
CA THR A 7 14.14 -42.00 7.57
C THR A 7 14.22 -40.66 8.30
N LYS A 8 15.06 -40.50 9.32
CA LYS A 8 15.18 -39.24 10.09
C LYS A 8 16.23 -38.23 9.60
N ASN A 9 17.04 -38.54 8.59
CA ASN A 9 18.21 -37.71 8.24
C ASN A 9 18.16 -36.92 6.91
N HIS A 10 16.96 -36.63 6.37
CA HIS A 10 16.85 -35.91 5.09
C HIS A 10 16.18 -34.53 5.12
N LYS A 11 15.86 -33.97 6.31
CA LYS A 11 15.22 -32.64 6.42
C LYS A 11 16.09 -31.47 6.90
N GLU A 12 17.38 -31.67 7.18
CA GLU A 12 18.26 -30.60 7.70
C GLU A 12 19.23 -29.96 6.68
N LYS A 13 19.15 -30.27 5.38
CA LYS A 13 20.15 -29.80 4.38
C LYS A 13 19.71 -28.72 3.38
N ILE A 14 18.52 -28.11 3.53
CA ILE A 14 18.02 -27.15 2.53
C ILE A 14 18.09 -25.66 2.99
N TYR A 15 18.36 -25.35 4.26
CA TYR A 15 18.37 -23.94 4.74
C TYR A 15 19.70 -23.40 5.30
N ALA A 16 20.83 -24.06 5.04
CA ALA A 16 22.14 -23.66 5.60
C ALA A 16 23.11 -22.98 4.61
N ASN A 17 22.70 -22.59 3.40
CA ASN A 17 23.64 -22.15 2.34
C ASN A 17 23.33 -20.75 1.73
N SER A 18 23.15 -19.73 2.57
CA SER A 18 23.09 -18.32 2.12
C SER A 18 24.06 -17.38 2.87
N ARG A 19 25.18 -17.90 3.37
CA ARG A 19 26.30 -17.07 3.85
C ARG A 19 27.62 -17.51 3.23
N HIS A 20 27.86 -17.13 1.98
CA HIS A 20 29.22 -17.01 1.44
C HIS A 20 29.33 -15.68 0.69
N GLN A 21 30.00 -14.71 1.33
CA GLN A 21 30.57 -13.55 0.65
C GLN A 21 31.65 -14.05 -0.31
N PRO A 22 31.69 -13.63 -1.59
CA PRO A 22 32.87 -13.83 -2.39
C PRO A 22 33.95 -12.81 -1.98
N ALA A 23 35.12 -13.33 -1.64
CA ALA A 23 36.34 -12.56 -1.46
C ALA A 23 36.63 -11.74 -2.72
N SER A 24 36.71 -10.41 -2.56
CA SER A 24 37.08 -9.49 -3.62
C SER A 24 38.56 -9.69 -3.98
N THR A 25 38.78 -10.15 -5.21
CA THR A 25 40.11 -10.30 -5.78
C THR A 25 40.62 -8.90 -6.14
N MET A 26 41.70 -8.46 -5.49
CA MET A 26 42.45 -7.26 -5.88
C MET A 26 42.99 -7.44 -7.30
N ILE A 27 42.47 -6.68 -8.25
CA ILE A 27 43.14 -6.45 -9.54
C ILE A 27 43.74 -5.05 -9.51
N ASN A 28 45.07 -5.04 -9.36
CA ASN A 28 45.93 -3.88 -9.58
C ASN A 28 45.83 -3.44 -11.05
N ARG A 29 45.38 -2.22 -11.32
CA ARG A 29 45.63 -1.55 -12.60
C ARG A 29 46.11 -0.11 -12.39
N LYS A 30 47.44 0.05 -12.47
CA LYS A 30 48.13 1.32 -12.73
C LYS A 30 47.84 1.76 -14.16
N GLN A 31 47.54 3.05 -14.34
CA GLN A 31 47.93 3.97 -15.44
C GLN A 31 47.04 5.23 -15.32
N SER A 32 47.52 6.36 -14.81
CA SER A 32 48.32 7.43 -15.46
C SER A 32 47.57 8.21 -16.55
N GLY A 33 47.32 9.50 -16.29
CA GLY A 33 46.84 10.51 -17.24
C GLY A 33 46.15 11.66 -16.50
N LEU A 34 46.88 12.63 -15.91
CA LEU A 34 47.26 13.92 -16.53
C LEU A 34 46.11 14.62 -17.27
N PHE A 35 45.52 15.65 -16.64
CA PHE A 35 45.05 16.92 -17.26
C PHE A 35 44.68 17.93 -16.14
N PRO A 36 44.67 19.25 -16.41
CA PRO A 36 45.24 20.25 -15.52
C PRO A 36 44.15 21.07 -14.81
N SER A 37 44.54 21.59 -13.65
CA SER A 37 43.83 22.61 -12.90
C SER A 37 43.69 23.89 -13.71
N ILE A 38 42.45 24.31 -14.00
CA ILE A 38 42.15 25.67 -14.44
C ILE A 38 41.76 26.48 -13.20
N THR A 39 42.68 27.37 -12.82
CA THR A 39 42.48 28.47 -11.87
C THR A 39 41.62 29.55 -12.53
N ALA A 40 40.43 29.81 -11.99
CA ALA A 40 39.64 30.98 -12.32
C ALA A 40 39.68 31.97 -11.15
N GLN A 41 40.48 33.02 -11.31
CA GLN A 41 40.37 34.26 -10.54
C GLN A 41 39.13 35.00 -11.03
N GLY A 42 38.17 35.24 -10.13
CA GLY A 42 36.96 36.02 -10.39
C GLY A 42 36.87 37.18 -9.40
N THR A 43 37.06 38.38 -9.93
CA THR A 43 37.06 39.68 -9.27
C THR A 43 35.74 40.03 -8.57
N THR A 44 35.84 40.51 -7.33
CA THR A 44 34.74 41.13 -6.57
C THR A 44 34.60 42.61 -6.97
N SER A 45 33.57 42.94 -7.74
CA SER A 45 33.14 44.34 -7.96
C SER A 45 31.92 44.66 -7.12
N SER A 46 32.11 45.57 -6.17
CA SER A 46 31.06 46.17 -5.34
C SER A 46 30.25 47.19 -6.16
N LEU A 47 28.92 47.02 -6.19
CA LEU A 47 27.99 48.04 -6.68
C LEU A 47 26.95 48.33 -5.60
N GLN A 48 27.14 49.46 -4.92
CA GLN A 48 26.13 50.10 -4.06
C GLN A 48 25.07 50.77 -4.94
N GLY A 49 23.89 50.15 -5.05
CA GLY A 49 22.70 50.73 -5.69
C GLY A 49 21.68 51.22 -4.66
N LYS A 50 21.53 52.54 -4.52
CA LYS A 50 20.49 53.20 -3.71
C LYS A 50 19.09 52.84 -4.22
N ARG A 51 18.25 52.22 -3.38
CA ARG A 51 16.81 51.99 -3.66
C ARG A 51 15.97 53.18 -3.20
N HIS A 52 15.37 53.90 -4.15
CA HIS A 52 14.23 54.78 -3.89
C HIS A 52 12.95 53.95 -3.73
N ARG A 53 12.32 54.00 -2.55
CA ARG A 53 10.95 53.52 -2.33
C ARG A 53 9.96 54.59 -2.77
N LYS A 54 9.21 54.37 -3.86
CA LYS A 54 7.94 55.06 -4.12
C LYS A 54 6.81 54.24 -3.49
N LYS A 55 6.02 54.87 -2.62
CA LYS A 55 4.79 54.32 -2.05
C LYS A 55 3.71 54.35 -3.14
N LEU A 56 3.11 53.20 -3.45
CA LEU A 56 1.86 53.09 -4.22
C LEU A 56 0.72 52.79 -3.25
N THR A 57 -0.37 53.54 -3.38
CA THR A 57 -1.57 53.45 -2.54
C THR A 57 -2.51 52.33 -3.01
N PRO A 58 -3.26 51.69 -2.10
CA PRO A 58 -4.11 50.54 -2.42
C PRO A 58 -5.53 51.02 -2.74
N THR A 59 -5.88 51.17 -4.02
CA THR A 59 -7.31 51.40 -4.37
C THR A 59 -7.73 50.94 -5.76
N LEU A 60 -6.85 50.33 -6.57
CA LEU A 60 -7.22 49.89 -7.93
C LEU A 60 -7.33 48.37 -8.13
N TRP A 61 -7.00 47.53 -7.14
CA TRP A 61 -6.95 46.07 -7.33
C TRP A 61 -8.27 45.32 -7.10
N VAL A 62 -9.27 45.95 -6.47
CA VAL A 62 -10.51 45.24 -6.08
C VAL A 62 -11.54 45.15 -7.22
N LYS A 63 -11.43 45.96 -8.28
CA LYS A 63 -12.40 45.94 -9.40
C LYS A 63 -12.00 45.06 -10.59
N PHE A 64 -10.75 44.62 -10.70
CA PHE A 64 -10.30 43.81 -11.85
C PHE A 64 -10.50 42.29 -11.64
N LEU A 65 -10.55 41.82 -10.40
CA LEU A 65 -10.73 40.39 -10.07
C LEU A 65 -12.20 39.92 -10.08
N SER A 66 -13.17 40.84 -9.96
CA SER A 66 -14.60 40.49 -9.95
C SER A 66 -15.16 40.19 -11.35
N VAL A 67 -14.60 40.76 -12.42
CA VAL A 67 -15.12 40.60 -13.79
C VAL A 67 -14.54 39.36 -14.49
N VAL A 68 -13.33 38.93 -14.13
CA VAL A 68 -12.69 37.73 -14.73
C VAL A 68 -13.25 36.42 -14.17
N SER A 69 -13.78 36.41 -12.94
CA SER A 69 -14.33 35.20 -12.31
C SER A 69 -15.72 34.80 -12.85
N CYS A 70 -16.57 35.76 -13.24
CA CYS A 70 -17.89 35.46 -13.80
C CYS A 70 -17.85 34.98 -15.26
N ALA A 71 -16.85 35.39 -16.05
CA ALA A 71 -16.74 34.99 -17.45
C ALA A 71 -16.25 33.54 -17.64
N PHE A 72 -15.48 32.99 -16.70
CA PHE A 72 -14.99 31.61 -16.76
C PHE A 72 -16.03 30.56 -16.34
N PHE A 73 -16.95 30.93 -15.44
CA PHE A 73 -17.94 29.98 -14.90
C PHE A 73 -19.09 29.69 -15.89
N VAL A 74 -19.45 30.66 -16.74
CA VAL A 74 -20.49 30.47 -17.78
C VAL A 74 -19.99 29.64 -18.97
N ALA A 75 -18.67 29.67 -19.25
CA ALA A 75 -18.07 28.91 -20.35
C ALA A 75 -17.96 27.39 -20.06
N LEU A 76 -17.81 26.99 -18.80
CA LEU A 76 -17.69 25.57 -18.42
C LEU A 76 -19.04 24.83 -18.33
N VAL A 77 -20.13 25.53 -18.02
CA VAL A 77 -21.47 24.91 -17.93
C VAL A 77 -22.12 24.74 -19.31
N CYS A 78 -21.70 25.51 -20.32
CA CYS A 78 -22.29 25.43 -21.67
C CYS A 78 -21.57 24.46 -22.64
N TYR A 79 -20.42 23.88 -22.27
CA TYR A 79 -19.63 23.00 -23.15
C TYR A 79 -19.68 21.51 -22.79
N GLY A 80 -20.38 21.12 -21.73
CA GLY A 80 -20.43 19.73 -21.21
C GLY A 80 -21.63 18.87 -21.66
N MET A 81 -22.55 19.39 -22.48
CA MET A 81 -23.74 18.65 -22.91
C MET A 81 -23.98 18.80 -24.41
N LYS A 82 -23.22 18.07 -25.23
CA LYS A 82 -23.61 17.73 -26.61
C LYS A 82 -23.24 16.29 -26.89
N GLY A 83 -24.26 15.55 -27.34
CA GLY A 83 -24.29 14.11 -27.41
C GLY A 83 -23.31 13.48 -28.39
N ARG A 84 -23.10 12.18 -28.19
CA ARG A 84 -22.63 11.27 -29.22
C ARG A 84 -23.55 10.06 -29.23
N GLU A 85 -24.51 10.10 -30.14
CA GLU A 85 -25.16 8.93 -30.70
C GLU A 85 -24.54 8.60 -32.06
N HIS A 86 -24.45 7.31 -32.32
CA HIS A 86 -24.20 6.61 -33.59
C HIS A 86 -22.87 6.83 -34.33
N LEU A 87 -22.07 5.75 -34.44
CA LEU A 87 -21.92 4.93 -35.66
C LEU A 87 -20.77 3.93 -35.46
N PHE A 88 -21.03 2.63 -35.49
CA PHE A 88 -20.11 1.65 -36.09
C PHE A 88 -20.94 0.47 -36.60
N LEU A 89 -20.96 0.34 -37.93
CA LEU A 89 -21.45 -0.81 -38.69
C LEU A 89 -20.22 -1.56 -39.23
N GLY A 90 -20.36 -2.89 -39.30
CA GLY A 90 -19.73 -3.78 -40.29
C GLY A 90 -18.34 -4.31 -39.93
N GLU A 91 -18.24 -5.62 -39.65
CA GLU A 91 -17.54 -6.63 -40.49
C GLU A 91 -16.09 -6.81 -39.99
N ASP A 92 -15.56 -7.97 -39.60
CA ASP A 92 -15.66 -9.31 -40.16
C ASP A 92 -15.69 -10.41 -39.08
N ALA A 93 -16.42 -11.49 -39.39
CA ALA A 93 -16.41 -12.75 -38.65
C ALA A 93 -15.35 -13.70 -39.22
N ASP A 94 -14.49 -14.22 -38.35
CA ASP A 94 -13.55 -15.31 -38.67
C ASP A 94 -14.01 -16.59 -37.92
N PRO A 95 -14.40 -17.67 -38.61
CA PRO A 95 -14.86 -18.90 -37.98
C PRO A 95 -13.75 -19.95 -37.99
N SER A 96 -12.87 -19.96 -36.99
CA SER A 96 -12.04 -21.15 -36.72
C SER A 96 -11.54 -21.22 -35.28
N ALA A 97 -12.26 -21.95 -34.43
CA ALA A 97 -11.70 -22.73 -33.32
C ALA A 97 -12.77 -23.62 -32.70
N SER A 98 -13.10 -24.71 -33.38
CA SER A 98 -13.60 -25.92 -32.73
C SER A 98 -12.42 -26.60 -32.02
N LEU A 99 -12.56 -26.90 -30.72
CA LEU A 99 -11.90 -27.96 -29.93
C LEU A 99 -11.60 -27.49 -28.49
N VAL A 100 -12.62 -27.41 -27.63
CA VAL A 100 -12.52 -27.80 -26.21
C VAL A 100 -13.94 -28.17 -25.73
N ASP A 101 -14.43 -29.33 -26.15
CA ASP A 101 -15.56 -30.01 -25.52
C ASP A 101 -15.05 -31.39 -25.12
N GLN A 102 -14.51 -31.50 -23.90
CA GLN A 102 -14.34 -32.74 -23.11
C GLN A 102 -13.54 -32.45 -21.84
N ALA A 103 -14.20 -31.90 -20.81
CA ALA A 103 -13.88 -32.13 -19.40
C ALA A 103 -14.89 -31.37 -18.54
N HIS A 104 -16.03 -32.00 -18.24
CA HIS A 104 -16.76 -31.86 -16.97
C HIS A 104 -18.04 -32.72 -17.02
N GLN A 105 -17.84 -34.02 -16.96
CA GLN A 105 -18.78 -34.93 -16.30
C GLN A 105 -17.99 -35.61 -15.17
N GLU A 106 -18.66 -35.83 -14.04
CA GLU A 106 -18.16 -36.37 -12.78
C GLU A 106 -17.56 -35.38 -11.77
N THR A 107 -18.44 -34.67 -11.05
CA THR A 107 -18.37 -34.53 -9.58
C THR A 107 -19.77 -34.30 -9.00
N ASN A 108 -20.60 -35.36 -9.01
CA ASN A 108 -21.79 -35.43 -8.17
C ASN A 108 -21.41 -35.96 -6.79
N ALA A 109 -21.14 -35.04 -5.85
CA ALA A 109 -21.32 -35.19 -4.40
C ALA A 109 -20.60 -34.03 -3.70
N VAL A 110 -21.17 -32.81 -3.78
CA VAL A 110 -20.77 -31.72 -2.88
C VAL A 110 -21.86 -31.56 -1.84
N ASP A 111 -21.41 -31.77 -0.62
CA ASP A 111 -22.06 -31.71 0.66
C ASP A 111 -22.98 -30.48 0.82
N SER A 112 -24.16 -30.67 1.40
CA SER A 112 -25.20 -29.65 1.62
C SER A 112 -24.85 -28.62 2.71
N SER A 113 -23.57 -28.41 2.99
CA SER A 113 -23.03 -27.53 4.03
C SER A 113 -22.60 -26.14 3.54
N ILE A 114 -22.67 -25.85 2.23
CA ILE A 114 -22.27 -24.56 1.65
C ILE A 114 -23.43 -23.53 1.57
N ALA A 115 -24.66 -23.90 1.98
CA ALA A 115 -25.84 -23.03 1.91
C ALA A 115 -26.02 -22.03 3.08
N ALA A 116 -24.92 -21.53 3.67
CA ALA A 116 -24.96 -20.63 4.84
C ALA A 116 -24.27 -19.27 4.64
N PHE A 117 -24.26 -18.74 3.41
CA PHE A 117 -23.88 -17.34 3.14
C PHE A 117 -25.07 -16.46 2.73
N LEU A 118 -26.28 -16.88 3.09
CA LEU A 118 -27.42 -15.97 3.11
C LEU A 118 -27.31 -15.15 4.39
N LEU A 119 -27.15 -13.83 4.26
CA LEU A 119 -27.25 -12.89 5.36
C LEU A 119 -28.48 -13.27 6.19
N PRO A 120 -28.34 -13.54 7.50
CA PRO A 120 -29.47 -13.97 8.30
C PRO A 120 -30.49 -12.84 8.34
N THR A 121 -31.61 -12.99 7.62
CA THR A 121 -32.80 -12.11 7.73
C THR A 121 -33.58 -12.39 9.01
N ASN A 122 -32.93 -12.94 10.03
CA ASN A 122 -33.55 -13.16 11.33
C ASN A 122 -33.78 -11.79 11.96
N SER A 123 -35.02 -11.53 12.36
CA SER A 123 -35.44 -10.40 13.19
C SER A 123 -34.85 -10.42 14.61
N LYS A 124 -33.66 -11.02 14.78
CA LYS A 124 -32.92 -11.05 16.03
C LYS A 124 -32.26 -9.68 16.22
N ASP A 125 -32.88 -8.95 17.13
CA ASP A 125 -32.36 -7.86 17.94
C ASP A 125 -31.89 -6.60 17.20
N VAL A 126 -32.85 -5.74 16.90
CA VAL A 126 -32.62 -4.31 16.67
C VAL A 126 -31.74 -3.69 17.77
N HIS A 127 -31.86 -4.19 19.02
CA HIS A 127 -30.98 -3.79 20.12
C HIS A 127 -29.50 -4.11 19.88
N ASN A 128 -29.17 -5.22 19.21
CA ASN A 128 -27.78 -5.55 18.87
C ASN A 128 -27.23 -4.61 17.79
N LEU A 129 -28.07 -4.10 16.88
CA LEU A 129 -27.64 -3.15 15.86
C LEU A 129 -27.27 -1.79 16.45
N GLU A 130 -28.02 -1.28 17.43
CA GLU A 130 -27.69 -0.01 18.10
C GLU A 130 -26.43 -0.11 18.97
N GLU A 131 -26.19 -1.24 19.63
CA GLU A 131 -24.96 -1.47 20.39
C GLU A 131 -23.74 -1.59 19.47
N ASP A 132 -23.87 -2.33 18.38
CA ASP A 132 -22.84 -2.51 17.36
C ASP A 132 -22.50 -1.18 16.67
N GLU A 133 -23.51 -0.36 16.35
CA GLU A 133 -23.29 0.99 15.80
C GLU A 133 -22.60 1.92 16.81
N ARG A 134 -23.01 1.90 18.09
CA ARG A 134 -22.32 2.67 19.15
C ARG A 134 -20.87 2.22 19.33
N ALA A 135 -20.61 0.92 19.27
CA ALA A 135 -19.25 0.38 19.33
C ALA A 135 -18.41 0.86 18.14
N ARG A 136 -18.96 0.82 16.92
CA ARG A 136 -18.29 1.37 15.72
C ARG A 136 -17.99 2.85 15.83
N GLN A 137 -18.95 3.66 16.27
CA GLN A 137 -18.76 5.10 16.43
C GLN A 137 -17.67 5.41 17.47
N SER A 138 -17.67 4.69 18.59
CA SER A 138 -16.66 4.81 19.64
C SER A 138 -15.26 4.45 19.13
N ILE A 139 -15.13 3.34 18.39
CA ILE A 139 -13.86 2.90 17.82
C ILE A 139 -13.41 3.85 16.71
N HIS A 140 -14.32 4.29 15.84
CA HIS A 140 -14.03 5.29 14.80
C HIS A 140 -13.47 6.59 15.41
N GLN A 141 -14.09 7.06 16.49
CA GLN A 141 -13.64 8.23 17.23
C GLN A 141 -12.28 7.99 17.89
N THR A 142 -12.03 6.79 18.40
CA THR A 142 -10.75 6.37 18.98
C THR A 142 -9.64 6.36 17.92
N LEU A 143 -9.88 5.73 16.76
CA LEU A 143 -8.94 5.70 15.63
C LEU A 143 -8.60 7.11 15.15
N HIS A 144 -9.55 8.05 15.17
CA HIS A 144 -9.31 9.45 14.86
C HIS A 144 -8.63 10.26 15.97
N ASN A 145 -8.83 9.89 17.24
CA ASN A 145 -8.24 10.59 18.39
C ASN A 145 -6.86 10.06 18.78
N TYR A 146 -6.49 8.85 18.37
CA TYR A 146 -5.22 8.22 18.72
C TYR A 146 -4.02 9.11 18.37
N GLY A 147 -4.15 9.99 17.37
CA GLY A 147 -3.13 10.99 17.04
C GLY A 147 -2.90 12.12 18.08
N ARG A 148 -3.75 12.28 19.11
CA ARG A 148 -3.65 13.38 20.08
C ARG A 148 -3.09 12.98 21.45
N ASP A 149 -3.42 11.79 21.97
CA ASP A 149 -3.25 11.52 23.41
C ASP A 149 -1.99 10.70 23.76
N LEU A 150 -1.39 9.96 22.82
CA LEU A 150 -0.28 9.03 23.14
C LEU A 150 1.08 9.46 22.63
N GLY A 151 1.20 10.57 21.88
CA GLY A 151 2.43 10.90 21.14
C GLY A 151 2.80 9.88 20.04
N GLN A 152 2.21 8.67 20.08
CA GLN A 152 2.12 7.69 19.00
C GLN A 152 0.96 8.08 18.11
N THR A 153 1.28 8.51 16.90
CA THR A 153 0.28 8.96 15.96
C THR A 153 -0.06 7.80 15.02
N VAL A 154 -0.99 6.94 15.44
CA VAL A 154 -1.64 6.01 14.50
C VAL A 154 -2.19 6.82 13.33
N GLY A 155 -1.86 6.37 12.12
CA GLY A 155 -2.23 7.04 10.89
C GLY A 155 -1.41 8.29 10.53
N THR A 156 -0.28 8.60 11.19
CA THR A 156 0.68 9.54 10.57
C THR A 156 1.71 8.85 9.69
N HIS A 157 1.87 7.53 9.80
CA HIS A 157 2.89 6.83 9.04
C HIS A 157 2.39 6.39 7.65
N GLU A 158 1.07 6.29 7.43
CA GLU A 158 0.51 5.81 6.16
C GLU A 158 -0.82 6.50 5.80
N VAL A 159 -0.79 7.83 5.78
CA VAL A 159 -2.01 8.65 5.62
C VAL A 159 -2.68 8.39 4.27
N LEU A 160 -1.91 8.22 3.21
CA LEU A 160 -2.40 7.99 1.85
C LEU A 160 -3.03 6.62 1.71
N LEU A 161 -2.36 5.56 2.19
CA LEU A 161 -2.88 4.20 2.20
C LEU A 161 -4.20 4.15 2.97
N SER A 162 -4.21 4.63 4.22
CA SER A 162 -5.43 4.63 5.03
C SER A 162 -6.54 5.44 4.35
N PHE A 163 -6.25 6.61 3.78
CA PHE A 163 -7.24 7.39 3.04
C PHE A 163 -7.78 6.64 1.82
N LEU A 164 -6.89 6.07 1.00
CA LEU A 164 -7.23 5.41 -0.25
C LEU A 164 -8.09 4.17 -0.01
N LEU A 165 -7.63 3.25 0.83
CA LEU A 165 -8.35 1.99 1.09
C LEU A 165 -9.70 2.24 1.75
N SER A 166 -9.77 3.20 2.67
CA SER A 166 -11.05 3.57 3.30
C SER A 166 -12.03 4.21 2.34
N SER A 167 -11.53 4.94 1.35
CA SER A 167 -12.37 5.54 0.32
C SER A 167 -12.86 4.47 -0.65
N ILE A 168 -11.98 3.54 -1.07
CA ILE A 168 -12.37 2.38 -1.91
C ILE A 168 -13.45 1.54 -1.21
N LEU A 169 -13.33 1.31 0.10
CA LEU A 169 -14.34 0.58 0.88
C LEU A 169 -15.67 1.33 1.02
N LYS A 170 -15.67 2.68 0.93
CA LYS A 170 -16.89 3.51 1.02
C LYS A 170 -17.55 3.75 -0.33
N GLU A 171 -16.76 3.81 -1.39
CA GLU A 171 -17.22 3.90 -2.78
C GLU A 171 -17.70 2.53 -3.30
N GLU A 172 -17.82 1.55 -2.41
CA GLU A 172 -18.18 0.18 -2.72
C GLU A 172 -19.69 0.00 -2.92
N ASP A 173 -20.13 -0.02 -4.19
CA ASP A 173 -21.40 -0.62 -4.63
C ASP A 173 -21.17 -2.04 -5.21
N GLY A 174 -20.12 -2.75 -4.76
CA GLY A 174 -19.63 -4.00 -5.36
C GLY A 174 -18.89 -3.82 -6.69
N LEU A 175 -18.74 -2.58 -7.16
CA LEU A 175 -18.04 -2.26 -8.41
C LEU A 175 -16.52 -2.32 -8.27
N LEU A 176 -15.95 -1.73 -7.22
CA LEU A 176 -14.50 -1.63 -7.05
C LEU A 176 -13.90 -2.95 -6.55
N LEU A 177 -14.38 -3.45 -5.40
CA LEU A 177 -13.89 -4.68 -4.79
C LEU A 177 -14.80 -5.88 -5.14
N PRO A 178 -14.25 -7.10 -5.27
CA PRO A 178 -15.06 -8.30 -5.38
C PRO A 178 -15.83 -8.57 -4.07
N GLU A 179 -16.83 -9.44 -4.14
CA GLU A 179 -17.43 -10.02 -2.93
C GLU A 179 -16.40 -10.82 -2.13
N GLY A 180 -16.53 -10.82 -0.80
CA GLY A 180 -15.68 -11.63 0.08
C GLY A 180 -15.23 -10.92 1.35
N THR A 181 -14.30 -11.58 2.04
CA THR A 181 -13.71 -11.13 3.30
C THR A 181 -12.59 -10.11 3.04
N ILE A 182 -12.32 -9.24 4.02
CA ILE A 182 -11.14 -8.38 4.05
C ILE A 182 -10.10 -9.00 4.98
N LEU A 183 -8.85 -9.08 4.53
CA LEU A 183 -7.72 -9.59 5.30
C LEU A 183 -6.73 -8.47 5.61
N ASP A 184 -6.25 -8.44 6.83
CA ASP A 184 -5.20 -7.57 7.33
C ASP A 184 -4.16 -8.46 8.03
N CYS A 185 -2.98 -8.65 7.44
CA CYS A 185 -1.96 -9.54 7.98
C CYS A 185 -0.64 -8.78 8.17
N GLY A 186 -0.02 -8.98 9.34
CA GLY A 186 0.94 -8.01 9.87
C GLY A 186 0.27 -6.95 10.74
N ALA A 187 -0.88 -7.28 11.34
CA ALA A 187 -1.78 -6.28 11.90
C ALA A 187 -1.15 -5.47 13.05
N GLN A 188 -0.11 -5.97 13.71
CA GLN A 188 0.61 -5.35 14.82
C GLN A 188 -0.32 -4.92 15.96
N PHE A 189 -0.87 -3.70 15.95
CA PHE A 189 -1.83 -3.26 16.97
C PHE A 189 -3.29 -3.23 16.49
N GLY A 190 -3.56 -3.62 15.23
CA GLY A 190 -4.89 -3.89 14.66
C GLY A 190 -5.67 -2.67 14.20
N GLU A 191 -5.07 -1.48 14.15
CA GLU A 191 -5.78 -0.25 13.81
C GLU A 191 -6.27 -0.26 12.36
N GLN A 192 -5.48 -0.80 11.45
CA GLN A 192 -5.83 -0.85 10.04
C GLN A 192 -7.01 -1.80 9.79
N GLY A 193 -6.96 -3.03 10.31
CA GLY A 193 -8.10 -3.96 10.29
C GLY A 193 -9.35 -3.42 10.99
N ALA A 194 -9.21 -2.78 12.14
CA ALA A 194 -10.35 -2.12 12.81
C ALA A 194 -10.94 -0.99 11.94
N HIS A 195 -10.08 -0.23 11.24
CA HIS A 195 -10.53 0.79 10.30
C HIS A 195 -11.33 0.20 9.13
N TYR A 196 -10.92 -0.94 8.60
CA TYR A 196 -11.67 -1.67 7.57
C TYR A 196 -13.02 -2.16 8.12
N ALA A 197 -13.05 -2.72 9.33
CA ALA A 197 -14.26 -3.25 9.95
C ALA A 197 -15.31 -2.15 10.20
N VAL A 198 -14.87 -0.95 10.59
CA VAL A 198 -15.73 0.24 10.72
C VAL A 198 -16.17 0.76 9.35
N SER A 199 -15.28 0.79 8.36
CA SER A 199 -15.58 1.37 7.04
C SER A 199 -16.46 0.46 6.18
N SER A 200 -16.43 -0.84 6.44
CA SER A 200 -17.19 -1.86 5.70
C SER A 200 -17.93 -2.79 6.67
N PRO A 201 -18.98 -2.29 7.37
CA PRO A 201 -19.68 -3.03 8.43
C PRO A 201 -20.37 -4.31 7.94
N HIS A 202 -20.64 -4.39 6.63
CA HIS A 202 -21.30 -5.52 5.99
C HIS A 202 -20.33 -6.64 5.57
N ARG A 203 -19.01 -6.40 5.63
CA ARG A 203 -17.98 -7.41 5.33
C ARG A 203 -17.35 -7.90 6.59
N LYS A 204 -17.02 -9.19 6.58
CA LYS A 204 -16.12 -9.77 7.57
C LYS A 204 -14.70 -9.26 7.34
N VAL A 205 -14.04 -8.87 8.41
CA VAL A 205 -12.63 -8.48 8.42
C VAL A 205 -11.86 -9.45 9.30
N ILE A 206 -10.71 -9.91 8.84
CA ILE A 206 -9.80 -10.77 9.59
C ILE A 206 -8.48 -10.01 9.76
N SER A 207 -8.11 -9.66 11.00
CA SER A 207 -6.74 -9.25 11.32
C SER A 207 -5.94 -10.41 11.88
N MET A 208 -4.69 -10.54 11.45
CA MET A 208 -3.80 -11.61 11.84
C MET A 208 -2.41 -11.10 12.20
N ASP A 209 -1.90 -11.55 13.35
CA ASP A 209 -0.55 -11.24 13.82
C ASP A 209 0.10 -12.48 14.43
N PRO A 210 1.42 -12.70 14.22
CA PRO A 210 2.12 -13.83 14.80
C PRO A 210 2.30 -13.69 16.32
N SER A 211 2.29 -12.49 16.89
CA SER A 211 2.50 -12.28 18.32
C SER A 211 1.22 -12.47 19.14
N PRO A 212 1.17 -13.44 20.08
CA PRO A 212 0.04 -13.58 20.99
C PRO A 212 -0.26 -12.32 21.79
N LYS A 213 0.76 -11.52 22.11
CA LYS A 213 0.63 -10.26 22.83
C LYS A 213 -0.12 -9.22 22.00
N ASN A 214 0.24 -9.08 20.74
CA ASN A 214 -0.44 -8.20 19.78
C ASN A 214 -1.89 -8.65 19.56
N VAL A 215 -2.11 -9.96 19.38
CA VAL A 215 -3.44 -10.55 19.27
C VAL A 215 -4.32 -10.22 20.47
N GLN A 216 -3.79 -10.35 21.70
CA GLN A 216 -4.55 -10.01 22.89
C GLN A 216 -4.86 -8.51 22.95
N LEU A 217 -3.87 -7.66 22.65
CA LEU A 217 -4.05 -6.21 22.60
C LEU A 217 -5.16 -5.79 21.62
N MET A 218 -5.17 -6.39 20.43
CA MET A 218 -6.21 -6.16 19.43
C MET A 218 -7.58 -6.58 19.96
N LYS A 219 -7.69 -7.73 20.63
CA LYS A 219 -8.96 -8.22 21.20
C LYS A 219 -9.47 -7.28 22.28
N ASP A 220 -8.58 -6.82 23.16
CA ASP A 220 -8.95 -5.91 24.24
C ASP A 220 -9.43 -4.55 23.70
N ARG A 221 -8.85 -4.07 22.60
CA ARG A 221 -9.18 -2.76 22.00
C ARG A 221 -10.38 -2.79 21.06
N TYR A 222 -10.49 -3.84 20.25
CA TYR A 222 -11.39 -3.86 19.09
C TYR A 222 -12.30 -5.09 19.05
N GLY A 223 -12.22 -5.99 20.04
CA GLY A 223 -13.03 -7.21 20.09
C GLY A 223 -14.54 -6.98 20.22
N SER A 224 -14.98 -5.73 20.44
CA SER A 224 -16.40 -5.36 20.40
C SER A 224 -16.96 -5.19 18.99
N LEU A 225 -16.13 -5.15 17.94
CA LEU A 225 -16.58 -5.10 16.55
C LEU A 225 -17.03 -6.48 16.09
N THR A 226 -18.33 -6.64 15.85
CA THR A 226 -18.94 -7.94 15.53
C THR A 226 -18.48 -8.54 14.20
N ASN A 227 -18.09 -7.69 13.23
CA ASN A 227 -17.57 -8.11 11.94
C ASN A 227 -16.04 -8.25 11.92
N PHE A 228 -15.36 -8.10 13.05
CA PHE A 228 -13.90 -8.13 13.14
C PHE A 228 -13.39 -9.38 13.85
N GLU A 229 -12.75 -10.27 13.10
CA GLU A 229 -12.12 -11.48 13.62
C GLU A 229 -10.61 -11.28 13.78
N ILE A 230 -10.09 -11.58 14.97
CA ILE A 230 -8.67 -11.42 15.29
C ILE A 230 -8.04 -12.81 15.48
N ARG A 231 -7.01 -13.12 14.68
CA ARG A 231 -6.35 -14.43 14.65
C ARG A 231 -4.87 -14.36 15.02
N HIS A 232 -4.41 -15.44 15.64
CA HIS A 232 -2.99 -15.70 15.89
C HIS A 232 -2.41 -16.54 14.75
N GLY A 233 -1.34 -16.05 14.14
CA GLY A 233 -0.61 -16.75 13.09
C GLY A 233 0.04 -15.78 12.10
N GLY A 234 0.70 -16.34 11.10
CA GLY A 234 1.24 -15.60 9.97
C GLY A 234 0.83 -16.21 8.64
N LEU A 235 1.22 -15.54 7.56
CA LEU A 235 1.07 -16.06 6.20
C LEU A 235 2.43 -16.46 5.63
N GLY A 236 2.41 -17.46 4.75
CA GLY A 236 3.58 -17.90 4.02
C GLY A 236 3.23 -18.76 2.81
N ARG A 237 4.25 -19.41 2.24
CA ARG A 237 4.12 -20.24 1.05
C ARG A 237 3.47 -21.60 1.30
N GLU A 238 3.68 -22.16 2.49
CA GLU A 238 3.19 -23.48 2.88
C GLU A 238 2.53 -23.41 4.27
N VAL A 239 1.56 -24.29 4.51
CA VAL A 239 0.95 -24.43 5.84
C VAL A 239 1.97 -25.09 6.78
N GLY A 240 2.13 -24.55 7.99
CA GLY A 240 3.07 -25.12 8.96
C GLY A 240 3.19 -24.31 10.24
N THR A 241 4.38 -24.35 10.83
CA THR A 241 4.77 -23.49 11.96
C THR A 241 6.06 -22.77 11.63
N MET A 242 6.25 -21.58 12.21
CA MET A 242 7.45 -20.78 12.05
C MET A 242 7.86 -20.17 13.39
N LYS A 243 9.17 -19.91 13.53
CA LYS A 243 9.73 -19.13 14.64
C LYS A 243 9.95 -17.68 14.19
N PRO A 244 9.90 -16.70 15.11
CA PRO A 244 10.29 -15.33 14.81
C PRO A 244 11.66 -15.26 14.12
N ARG A 245 11.77 -14.44 13.07
CA ARG A 245 13.06 -14.23 12.37
C ARG A 245 13.99 -13.30 13.15
N ASP A 246 13.39 -12.38 13.91
CA ASP A 246 14.06 -11.41 14.75
C ASP A 246 13.09 -10.85 15.80
N ASN A 247 13.57 -9.86 16.57
CA ASN A 247 12.81 -9.26 17.67
C ASN A 247 11.65 -8.35 17.24
N SER A 248 11.52 -7.98 15.95
CA SER A 248 10.41 -7.15 15.45
C SER A 248 9.05 -7.80 15.68
N PHE A 249 9.01 -9.14 15.64
CA PHE A 249 7.83 -9.96 15.91
C PHE A 249 7.28 -9.77 17.33
N SER A 250 8.00 -9.14 18.26
CA SER A 250 7.53 -8.94 19.65
C SER A 250 7.16 -10.26 20.34
N MET A 251 7.97 -11.30 20.10
CA MET A 251 7.81 -12.67 20.59
C MET A 251 9.14 -13.23 21.09
N ASP A 252 9.09 -14.32 21.85
CA ASP A 252 10.29 -15.09 22.20
C ASP A 252 10.85 -15.81 20.95
N MET A 253 12.15 -15.69 20.70
CA MET A 253 12.81 -16.27 19.51
C MET A 253 12.72 -17.81 19.41
N ASN A 254 12.41 -18.50 20.50
CA ASN A 254 12.19 -19.95 20.52
C ASN A 254 10.71 -20.34 20.42
N SER A 255 9.79 -19.39 20.52
CA SER A 255 8.36 -19.64 20.36
C SER A 255 8.01 -19.93 18.90
N GLU A 256 6.97 -20.72 18.69
CA GLU A 256 6.43 -21.04 17.37
C GLU A 256 5.01 -20.49 17.22
N PHE A 257 4.65 -20.10 16.01
CA PHE A 257 3.30 -19.70 15.64
C PHE A 257 2.84 -20.42 14.37
N PRO A 258 1.52 -20.61 14.18
CA PRO A 258 0.99 -21.24 12.99
C PRO A 258 1.16 -20.35 11.76
N VAL A 259 1.56 -20.95 10.64
CA VAL A 259 1.61 -20.31 9.33
C VAL A 259 0.53 -20.91 8.44
N TYR A 260 -0.24 -20.03 7.82
CA TYR A 260 -1.26 -20.37 6.83
C TYR A 260 -0.81 -19.93 5.44
N THR A 261 -1.40 -20.52 4.42
CA THR A 261 -1.36 -19.95 3.08
C THR A 261 -2.69 -19.25 2.78
N LEU A 262 -2.70 -18.27 1.86
CA LEU A 262 -3.95 -17.68 1.41
C LEU A 262 -4.91 -18.75 0.85
N ASP A 263 -4.38 -19.74 0.12
CA ASP A 263 -5.18 -20.86 -0.39
C ASP A 263 -5.86 -21.67 0.72
N SER A 264 -5.14 -22.00 1.79
CA SER A 264 -5.68 -22.74 2.94
C SER A 264 -6.73 -21.93 3.72
N MET A 265 -6.66 -20.60 3.66
CA MET A 265 -7.61 -19.72 4.33
C MET A 265 -8.87 -19.48 3.50
N TYR A 266 -8.76 -19.51 2.17
CA TYR A 266 -9.81 -19.05 1.26
C TYR A 266 -10.20 -20.09 0.22
N PHE A 267 -9.33 -20.36 -0.76
CA PHE A 267 -9.64 -21.24 -1.88
C PHE A 267 -10.10 -22.63 -1.42
N ASP A 268 -9.33 -23.28 -0.55
CA ASP A 268 -9.61 -24.64 -0.08
C ASP A 268 -10.88 -24.73 0.76
N LYS A 269 -11.39 -23.58 1.24
CA LYS A 269 -12.62 -23.45 2.04
C LYS A 269 -13.81 -22.92 1.25
N GLY A 270 -13.65 -22.64 -0.06
CA GLY A 270 -14.68 -21.98 -0.86
C GLY A 270 -15.03 -20.57 -0.40
N LEU A 271 -14.13 -19.90 0.36
CA LEU A 271 -14.34 -18.55 0.85
C LEU A 271 -13.69 -17.55 -0.11
N LYS A 272 -14.40 -16.48 -0.45
CA LYS A 272 -13.88 -15.41 -1.31
C LYS A 272 -13.07 -14.39 -0.49
N LEU A 273 -11.96 -13.94 -1.08
CA LEU A 273 -11.15 -12.82 -0.60
C LEU A 273 -11.43 -11.61 -1.48
N ALA A 274 -11.81 -10.49 -0.87
CA ALA A 274 -12.12 -9.24 -1.58
C ALA A 274 -10.93 -8.28 -1.60
N LEU A 275 -10.35 -8.07 -0.42
CA LEU A 275 -9.24 -7.16 -0.17
C LEU A 275 -8.24 -7.82 0.77
N ALA A 276 -6.95 -7.65 0.53
CA ALA A 276 -5.90 -8.00 1.49
C ALA A 276 -4.89 -6.86 1.67
N HIS A 277 -4.58 -6.51 2.91
CA HIS A 277 -3.41 -5.72 3.26
C HIS A 277 -2.36 -6.65 3.88
N LEU A 278 -1.18 -6.73 3.26
CA LEU A 278 -0.12 -7.66 3.62
C LEU A 278 1.16 -6.90 3.97
N ASP A 279 1.38 -6.70 5.26
CA ASP A 279 2.61 -6.18 5.84
C ASP A 279 3.37 -7.35 6.49
N LEU A 280 4.28 -7.98 5.74
CA LEU A 280 4.87 -9.27 6.12
C LEU A 280 6.38 -9.22 6.25
N GLU A 281 6.93 -8.01 6.41
CA GLU A 281 8.34 -7.77 6.69
C GLU A 281 9.29 -8.45 5.67
N GLY A 282 8.92 -8.47 4.39
CA GLY A 282 9.72 -9.09 3.33
C GLY A 282 9.31 -10.53 2.95
N LEU A 283 8.18 -11.03 3.43
CA LEU A 283 7.63 -12.35 3.06
C LEU A 283 6.51 -12.27 2.01
N GLU A 284 6.30 -11.11 1.41
CA GLU A 284 5.17 -10.82 0.51
C GLU A 284 5.17 -11.76 -0.69
N LEU A 285 6.34 -11.98 -1.33
CA LEU A 285 6.47 -12.90 -2.47
C LEU A 285 6.07 -14.33 -2.09
N GLU A 286 6.57 -14.85 -0.97
CA GLU A 286 6.30 -16.23 -0.53
C GLU A 286 4.82 -16.40 -0.17
N THR A 287 4.20 -15.39 0.44
CA THR A 287 2.76 -15.38 0.74
C THR A 287 1.91 -15.37 -0.52
N LEU A 288 2.25 -14.58 -1.54
CA LEU A 288 1.53 -14.60 -2.81
C LEU A 288 1.70 -15.93 -3.54
N LEU A 289 2.87 -16.56 -3.48
CA LEU A 289 3.09 -17.91 -4.02
C LEU A 289 2.23 -18.98 -3.33
N GLY A 290 2.02 -18.86 -2.01
CA GLY A 290 1.07 -19.70 -1.26
C GLY A 290 -0.41 -19.40 -1.56
N GLY A 291 -0.70 -18.34 -2.32
CA GLY A 291 -2.06 -17.85 -2.57
C GLY A 291 -2.51 -17.89 -4.03
N LEU A 292 -1.78 -18.54 -4.92
CA LEU A 292 -2.04 -18.44 -6.36
C LEU A 292 -3.43 -18.94 -6.75
N LYS A 293 -3.99 -19.96 -6.09
CA LYS A 293 -5.36 -20.41 -6.42
C LYS A 293 -6.38 -19.36 -6.01
N THR A 294 -6.24 -18.79 -4.81
CA THR A 294 -7.09 -17.70 -4.28
C THR A 294 -7.02 -16.47 -5.17
N ILE A 295 -5.81 -16.02 -5.52
CA ILE A 295 -5.57 -14.86 -6.37
C ILE A 295 -6.21 -15.06 -7.74
N ARG A 296 -6.00 -16.22 -8.37
CA ARG A 296 -6.56 -16.51 -9.71
C ARG A 296 -8.08 -16.64 -9.69
N ALA A 297 -8.63 -17.31 -8.68
CA ALA A 297 -10.07 -17.61 -8.61
C ALA A 297 -10.91 -16.41 -8.22
N TYR A 298 -10.45 -15.61 -7.25
CA TYR A 298 -11.27 -14.54 -6.66
C TYR A 298 -10.83 -13.13 -7.06
N LYS A 299 -9.64 -13.00 -7.67
CA LYS A 299 -9.09 -11.72 -8.12
C LYS A 299 -9.22 -10.62 -7.04
N PRO A 300 -8.75 -10.86 -5.80
CA PRO A 300 -8.81 -9.85 -4.75
C PRO A 300 -8.01 -8.62 -5.16
N VAL A 301 -8.42 -7.44 -4.72
CA VAL A 301 -7.51 -6.28 -4.65
C VAL A 301 -6.58 -6.51 -3.47
N PHE A 302 -5.32 -6.10 -3.55
CA PHE A 302 -4.43 -6.23 -2.40
C PHE A 302 -3.36 -5.17 -2.35
N THR A 303 -2.82 -4.93 -1.16
CA THR A 303 -1.61 -4.16 -0.96
C THR A 303 -0.51 -5.02 -0.36
N VAL A 304 0.72 -4.72 -0.74
CA VAL A 304 1.92 -5.34 -0.14
C VAL A 304 2.96 -4.26 0.11
N GLU A 305 3.85 -4.50 1.07
CA GLU A 305 5.04 -3.68 1.26
C GLU A 305 6.21 -4.18 0.40
N LEU A 306 7.06 -3.27 -0.03
CA LEU A 306 8.34 -3.61 -0.66
C LEU A 306 9.39 -2.54 -0.43
N ARG A 307 10.65 -2.95 -0.55
CA ARG A 307 11.82 -2.05 -0.55
C ARG A 307 12.22 -1.74 -1.97
N VAL A 308 11.98 -0.52 -2.42
CA VAL A 308 12.06 -0.18 -3.84
C VAL A 308 13.42 -0.50 -4.44
N HIS A 309 14.50 -0.27 -3.69
CA HIS A 309 15.86 -0.45 -4.19
C HIS A 309 16.50 -1.82 -3.87
N GLU A 310 15.81 -2.72 -3.17
CA GLU A 310 16.20 -4.14 -3.02
C GLU A 310 15.74 -4.92 -4.27
N THR A 311 16.41 -4.66 -5.40
CA THR A 311 16.00 -5.13 -6.74
C THR A 311 15.81 -6.65 -6.79
N GLU A 312 16.62 -7.40 -6.05
CA GLU A 312 16.59 -8.86 -5.94
C GLU A 312 15.32 -9.41 -5.28
N LYS A 313 14.61 -8.61 -4.48
CA LYS A 313 13.32 -8.97 -3.88
C LYS A 313 12.14 -8.31 -4.60
N THR A 314 12.31 -7.04 -4.97
CA THR A 314 11.26 -6.23 -5.59
C THR A 314 10.92 -6.70 -7.00
N THR A 315 11.92 -7.05 -7.81
CA THR A 315 11.68 -7.47 -9.21
C THR A 315 10.86 -8.76 -9.27
N PRO A 316 11.23 -9.86 -8.59
CA PRO A 316 10.43 -11.09 -8.63
C PRO A 316 9.00 -10.91 -8.10
N LEU A 317 8.81 -10.06 -7.09
CA LEU A 317 7.49 -9.73 -6.56
C LEU A 317 6.61 -9.03 -7.61
N LEU A 318 7.12 -7.96 -8.22
CA LEU A 318 6.38 -7.21 -9.25
C LEU A 318 6.14 -8.04 -10.50
N ASP A 319 7.10 -8.87 -10.91
CA ASP A 319 6.95 -9.78 -12.05
C ASP A 319 5.86 -10.83 -11.79
N LEU A 320 5.78 -11.38 -10.57
CA LEU A 320 4.71 -12.30 -10.18
C LEU A 320 3.34 -11.60 -10.25
N ILE A 321 3.21 -10.41 -9.67
CA ILE A 321 1.96 -9.63 -9.67
C ILE A 321 1.52 -9.34 -11.11
N ALA A 322 2.46 -8.90 -11.96
CA ALA A 322 2.19 -8.68 -13.38
C ALA A 322 1.79 -9.98 -14.11
N LYS A 323 2.47 -11.09 -13.84
CA LYS A 323 2.12 -12.39 -14.43
C LYS A 323 0.69 -12.83 -14.07
N GLU A 324 0.23 -12.56 -12.85
CA GLU A 324 -1.10 -12.96 -12.36
C GLU A 324 -2.24 -12.03 -12.81
N GLY A 325 -1.95 -11.03 -13.66
CA GLY A 325 -2.97 -10.22 -14.31
C GLY A 325 -3.29 -8.90 -13.62
N TYR A 326 -2.37 -8.37 -12.81
CA TYR A 326 -2.59 -7.16 -12.03
C TYR A 326 -1.88 -5.94 -12.61
N ASP A 327 -2.47 -4.76 -12.36
CA ASP A 327 -1.81 -3.46 -12.44
C ASP A 327 -1.34 -3.05 -11.04
N THR A 328 -0.12 -2.53 -10.97
CA THR A 328 0.50 -2.12 -9.69
C THR A 328 0.65 -0.62 -9.62
N TYR A 329 0.26 -0.04 -8.49
CA TYR A 329 0.38 1.38 -8.19
C TYR A 329 1.17 1.57 -6.90
N VAL A 330 2.31 2.25 -6.96
CA VAL A 330 3.03 2.64 -5.75
C VAL A 330 2.29 3.78 -5.07
N ILE A 331 2.14 3.69 -3.75
CA ILE A 331 1.66 4.78 -2.91
C ILE A 331 2.88 5.61 -2.55
N ASP A 332 2.91 6.89 -2.94
CA ASP A 332 4.03 7.78 -2.69
C ASP A 332 4.03 8.28 -1.24
N GLU A 333 4.13 7.34 -0.31
CA GLU A 333 4.44 7.57 1.09
C GLU A 333 5.34 6.45 1.63
N PRO A 334 6.34 6.77 2.47
CA PRO A 334 7.12 5.75 3.14
C PRO A 334 6.25 5.04 4.17
N CYS A 335 6.27 3.71 4.15
CA CYS A 335 5.77 2.91 5.26
C CYS A 335 6.90 2.54 6.21
N GLY A 336 6.61 2.47 7.50
CA GLY A 336 7.63 2.31 8.54
C GLY A 336 8.56 3.54 8.74
N MET A 337 9.52 3.40 9.65
CA MET A 337 10.47 4.45 10.02
C MET A 337 11.85 3.87 10.33
N PRO A 338 12.91 4.62 9.98
CA PRO A 338 13.71 4.47 8.76
C PRO A 338 14.11 3.02 8.43
N PRO A 339 14.46 2.72 7.16
CA PRO A 339 14.71 3.64 6.03
C PRO A 339 13.45 4.08 5.28
N VAL A 340 13.46 5.29 4.68
CA VAL A 340 12.33 5.82 3.86
C VAL A 340 12.25 5.22 2.45
N ASP A 341 12.77 4.01 2.27
CA ASP A 341 12.75 3.27 0.99
C ASP A 341 11.58 2.29 0.86
N LEU A 342 10.97 1.93 1.99
CA LEU A 342 9.85 1.02 2.05
C LEU A 342 8.59 1.72 1.54
N ARG A 343 7.82 1.05 0.67
CA ARG A 343 6.57 1.58 0.09
C ARG A 343 5.48 0.53 0.15
N ASN A 344 4.26 0.99 0.38
CA ASN A 344 3.07 0.23 0.02
C ASN A 344 2.84 0.31 -1.49
N ILE A 345 2.44 -0.81 -2.09
CA ILE A 345 1.89 -0.84 -3.43
C ILE A 345 0.45 -1.36 -3.40
N LEU A 346 -0.41 -0.79 -4.23
CA LEU A 346 -1.77 -1.24 -4.48
C LEU A 346 -1.82 -2.04 -5.78
N CYS A 347 -2.31 -3.26 -5.71
CA CYS A 347 -2.43 -4.21 -6.81
C CYS A 347 -3.90 -4.40 -7.18
N ILE A 348 -4.26 -4.02 -8.40
CA ILE A 348 -5.63 -4.06 -8.91
C ILE A 348 -5.71 -5.08 -10.05
N PRO A 349 -6.66 -6.02 -10.05
CA PRO A 349 -6.90 -6.89 -11.20
C PRO A 349 -7.17 -6.06 -12.47
N ARG A 350 -6.52 -6.37 -13.60
CA ARG A 350 -6.65 -5.57 -14.84
C ARG A 350 -8.07 -5.46 -15.37
N ASP A 351 -8.88 -6.49 -15.17
CA ASP A 351 -10.29 -6.50 -15.54
C ASP A 351 -11.15 -5.52 -14.69
N ARG A 352 -10.61 -5.03 -13.56
CA ARG A 352 -11.24 -4.01 -12.70
C ARG A 352 -10.65 -2.60 -12.88
N SER A 353 -9.59 -2.42 -13.66
CA SER A 353 -8.93 -1.10 -13.82
C SER A 353 -9.91 -0.01 -14.31
N THR A 354 -10.88 -0.35 -15.15
CA THR A 354 -11.92 0.60 -15.60
C THR A 354 -12.82 1.08 -14.47
N ALA A 355 -13.22 0.18 -13.56
CA ALA A 355 -14.03 0.54 -12.40
C ALA A 355 -13.26 1.45 -11.44
N PHE A 356 -11.97 1.19 -11.22
CA PHE A 356 -11.12 2.12 -10.45
C PHE A 356 -10.98 3.50 -11.11
N GLY A 357 -11.11 3.58 -12.44
CA GLY A 357 -11.18 4.84 -13.16
C GLY A 357 -12.40 5.71 -12.81
N THR A 358 -13.43 5.16 -12.15
CA THR A 358 -14.58 5.92 -11.64
C THR A 358 -14.47 6.28 -10.17
N SER A 359 -13.43 5.83 -9.46
CA SER A 359 -13.21 6.16 -8.05
C SER A 359 -12.66 7.59 -7.91
N ASP A 360 -13.37 8.43 -7.14
CA ASP A 360 -12.95 9.81 -6.90
C ASP A 360 -11.63 9.85 -6.12
N ALA A 361 -11.51 9.06 -5.05
CA ALA A 361 -10.29 9.01 -4.26
C ALA A 361 -9.08 8.52 -5.08
N PHE A 362 -9.26 7.45 -5.87
CA PHE A 362 -8.21 6.93 -6.75
C PHE A 362 -7.77 7.98 -7.76
N ASN A 363 -8.71 8.63 -8.44
CA ASN A 363 -8.44 9.67 -9.43
C ASN A 363 -7.76 10.90 -8.82
N ILE A 364 -8.18 11.34 -7.64
CA ILE A 364 -7.56 12.45 -6.92
C ILE A 364 -6.10 12.11 -6.62
N LEU A 365 -5.81 10.95 -6.04
CA LEU A 365 -4.44 10.55 -5.72
C LEU A 365 -3.58 10.37 -6.98
N LEU A 366 -4.14 9.80 -8.05
CA LEU A 366 -3.42 9.66 -9.31
C LEU A 366 -3.06 11.03 -9.92
N LYS A 367 -3.98 12.00 -9.89
CA LYS A 367 -3.74 13.37 -10.38
C LYS A 367 -2.76 14.15 -9.50
N MET A 368 -2.79 13.92 -8.19
CA MET A 368 -1.85 14.52 -7.24
C MET A 368 -0.49 13.80 -7.20
N LYS A 369 -0.32 12.72 -7.96
CA LYS A 369 0.84 11.81 -7.89
C LYS A 369 1.06 11.20 -6.49
N GLY A 370 0.00 11.13 -5.68
CA GLY A 370 0.01 10.37 -4.42
C GLY A 370 0.00 8.85 -4.66
N ILE A 371 -0.45 8.42 -5.84
CA ILE A 371 -0.20 7.08 -6.37
C ILE A 371 0.31 7.17 -7.80
N GLN A 372 1.14 6.21 -8.21
CA GLN A 372 1.69 6.14 -9.56
C GLN A 372 1.75 4.69 -10.03
N ARG A 373 1.34 4.42 -11.28
CA ARG A 373 1.48 3.07 -11.86
C ARG A 373 2.96 2.75 -12.04
N ILE A 374 3.34 1.52 -11.72
CA ILE A 374 4.71 1.02 -11.79
C ILE A 374 4.78 -0.39 -12.39
N THR A 375 5.99 -0.77 -12.75
CA THR A 375 6.47 -2.08 -13.20
C THR A 375 7.80 -2.38 -12.48
N SER A 376 8.31 -3.61 -12.65
CA SER A 376 9.66 -3.96 -12.20
C SER A 376 10.75 -3.08 -12.85
N ASP A 377 10.54 -2.62 -14.09
CA ASP A 377 11.54 -1.86 -14.86
C ASP A 377 11.62 -0.36 -14.52
N ASP A 378 10.59 0.21 -13.88
CA ASP A 378 10.48 1.66 -13.67
C ASP A 378 10.27 2.07 -12.21
N ILE A 379 9.97 1.17 -11.27
CA ILE A 379 9.70 1.54 -9.88
C ILE A 379 10.84 2.36 -9.24
N ALA A 380 12.09 1.98 -9.46
CA ALA A 380 13.27 2.69 -8.95
C ALA A 380 13.50 4.07 -9.62
N LYS A 381 12.81 4.36 -10.71
CA LYS A 381 12.81 5.68 -11.37
C LYS A 381 11.68 6.57 -10.86
N VAL A 382 10.58 5.95 -10.42
CA VAL A 382 9.39 6.64 -9.90
C VAL A 382 9.61 7.09 -8.46
N ILE A 383 10.25 6.25 -7.64
CA ILE A 383 10.61 6.58 -6.25
C ILE A 383 12.04 7.10 -6.20
N LEU A 384 12.33 8.01 -5.26
CA LEU A 384 13.60 8.73 -5.20
C LEU A 384 14.80 7.78 -5.14
N PRO A 385 15.75 7.85 -6.10
CA PRO A 385 16.84 6.88 -6.25
C PRO A 385 17.89 6.93 -5.13
N CYS A 386 17.86 8.02 -4.36
CA CYS A 386 18.89 8.34 -3.40
C CYS A 386 18.98 7.29 -2.26
N CYS A 387 17.89 6.54 -2.04
CA CYS A 387 17.74 5.57 -0.96
C CYS A 387 18.40 4.19 -1.19
N ALA A 388 19.08 3.97 -2.32
CA ALA A 388 19.81 2.73 -2.55
C ALA A 388 21.05 2.62 -1.62
N LEU A 389 21.35 1.41 -1.14
CA LEU A 389 22.57 1.12 -0.39
C LEU A 389 23.80 1.44 -1.26
N GLY A 390 24.76 2.20 -0.72
CA GLY A 390 25.90 2.75 -1.46
C GLY A 390 25.56 3.99 -2.32
N GLY A 391 24.31 4.45 -2.30
CA GLY A 391 23.85 5.66 -2.98
C GLY A 391 24.21 6.95 -2.25
N GLU A 392 23.89 8.09 -2.85
CA GLU A 392 24.26 9.41 -2.29
C GLU A 392 23.62 9.70 -0.93
N CYS A 393 22.43 9.16 -0.66
CA CYS A 393 21.71 9.33 0.61
C CYS A 393 21.95 8.16 1.59
N CYS A 394 22.69 7.14 1.16
CA CYS A 394 23.07 6.00 1.97
C CYS A 394 24.44 5.48 1.55
N GLN A 395 25.50 6.22 1.89
CA GLN A 395 26.88 5.83 1.54
C GLN A 395 27.39 4.61 2.33
N GLY A 396 26.67 4.24 3.39
CA GLY A 396 27.00 3.07 4.21
C GLY A 396 26.67 1.74 3.52
N ASN A 397 26.98 0.66 4.23
CA ASN A 397 26.59 -0.72 3.88
C ASN A 397 25.47 -1.25 4.79
N ASP A 398 24.86 -0.38 5.60
CA ASP A 398 23.80 -0.70 6.53
C ASP A 398 22.60 0.22 6.28
N LEU A 399 21.51 -0.37 5.79
CA LEU A 399 20.24 0.33 5.55
C LEU A 399 19.58 0.84 6.83
N TYR A 400 19.94 0.28 7.98
CA TYR A 400 19.44 0.67 9.29
C TYR A 400 20.42 1.60 10.03
N GLY A 401 21.51 1.99 9.38
CA GLY A 401 22.40 3.01 9.88
C GLY A 401 21.66 4.33 10.06
N LYS A 402 21.95 5.05 11.16
CA LYS A 402 21.29 6.32 11.50
C LYS A 402 21.41 7.41 10.43
N ASP A 403 22.39 7.26 9.54
CA ASP A 403 22.72 8.23 8.49
C ASP A 403 22.24 7.77 7.10
N CYS A 404 21.58 6.62 6.99
CA CYS A 404 21.13 6.04 5.73
C CYS A 404 19.62 6.27 5.55
N CYS A 405 19.22 6.84 4.40
CA CYS A 405 17.81 6.92 3.98
C CYS A 405 16.87 7.49 5.04
N THR A 406 17.34 8.43 5.85
CA THR A 406 16.47 9.17 6.75
C THR A 406 15.72 10.23 5.96
N GLU A 407 14.53 10.59 6.43
CA GLU A 407 13.75 11.68 5.84
C GLU A 407 14.57 12.97 5.69
N SER A 408 15.36 13.35 6.71
CA SER A 408 16.22 14.54 6.63
C SER A 408 17.27 14.46 5.52
N VAL A 409 17.91 13.29 5.37
CA VAL A 409 18.96 13.08 4.37
C VAL A 409 18.37 13.09 2.96
N VAL A 410 17.21 12.46 2.76
CA VAL A 410 16.50 12.46 1.48
C VAL A 410 16.02 13.87 1.10
N LEU A 411 15.48 14.64 2.06
CA LEU A 411 15.07 16.02 1.81
C LEU A 411 16.25 16.94 1.46
N GLU A 412 17.39 16.77 2.13
CA GLU A 412 18.62 17.49 1.80
C GLU A 412 19.13 17.12 0.40
N TRP A 413 19.16 15.82 0.09
CA TRP A 413 19.51 15.32 -1.23
C TRP A 413 18.62 15.92 -2.32
N HIS A 414 17.29 15.85 -2.15
CA HIS A 414 16.34 16.40 -3.11
C HIS A 414 16.51 17.91 -3.28
N LYS A 415 16.81 18.66 -2.19
CA LYS A 415 17.08 20.09 -2.27
C LYS A 415 18.28 20.43 -3.16
N LYS A 416 19.34 19.60 -3.11
CA LYS A 416 20.55 19.76 -3.95
C LYS A 416 20.29 19.37 -5.41
N HIS A 417 19.33 18.49 -5.67
CA HIS A 417 19.02 17.93 -6.98
C HIS A 417 17.72 18.46 -7.62
N LYS A 418 17.17 19.57 -7.12
CA LYS A 418 15.91 20.14 -7.64
C LYS A 418 15.93 20.45 -9.14
N GLU A 419 17.10 20.76 -9.69
CA GLU A 419 17.25 21.14 -11.10
C GLU A 419 17.35 19.91 -12.04
N SER A 420 17.67 18.72 -11.52
CA SER A 420 17.92 17.52 -12.34
C SER A 420 16.65 16.74 -12.72
N HIS A 421 15.51 17.42 -12.88
CA HIS A 421 14.21 16.82 -13.24
C HIS A 421 13.70 15.73 -12.27
N VAL A 422 14.14 15.72 -11.00
CA VAL A 422 13.52 14.86 -10.00
C VAL A 422 12.07 15.32 -9.86
N ALA A 423 11.11 14.40 -10.03
CA ALA A 423 9.71 14.70 -9.84
C ALA A 423 9.57 15.42 -8.48
N PRO A 424 8.79 16.52 -8.39
CA PRO A 424 8.60 17.19 -7.13
C PRO A 424 8.16 16.13 -6.12
N ILE A 425 8.92 16.00 -5.03
CA ILE A 425 8.54 15.16 -3.90
C ILE A 425 7.04 15.32 -3.68
N GLY A 426 6.29 14.22 -3.80
CA GLY A 426 4.90 14.20 -3.41
C GLY A 426 4.86 14.77 -2.00
N THR A 427 4.25 15.94 -1.81
CA THR A 427 4.36 16.70 -0.55
C THR A 427 3.97 15.81 0.64
N LEU A 428 3.11 14.83 0.42
CA LEU A 428 2.57 13.90 1.40
C LEU A 428 3.51 12.77 1.82
N ALA A 429 4.58 12.48 1.07
CA ALA A 429 5.55 11.44 1.41
C ALA A 429 6.38 11.78 2.67
N PHE A 430 6.43 13.04 3.06
CA PHE A 430 7.29 13.52 4.14
C PHE A 430 6.47 14.15 5.26
N LYS A 431 6.99 14.09 6.49
CA LYS A 431 6.39 14.59 7.73
C LYS A 431 5.81 15.99 7.56
N GLU A 432 6.50 16.88 6.86
CA GLU A 432 6.01 18.24 6.64
C GLU A 432 4.70 18.30 5.83
N GLY A 433 4.58 17.55 4.73
CA GLY A 433 3.31 17.56 3.99
C GLY A 433 2.28 16.60 4.55
N ARG A 434 2.65 15.57 5.32
CA ARG A 434 1.69 14.86 6.19
C ARG A 434 1.08 15.82 7.21
N GLN A 435 1.91 16.63 7.86
CA GLN A 435 1.44 17.68 8.76
C GLN A 435 0.57 18.71 8.01
N ASP A 436 0.94 19.12 6.80
CA ASP A 436 0.12 20.04 6.02
C ASP A 436 -1.24 19.43 5.67
N PHE A 437 -1.27 18.21 5.16
CA PHE A 437 -2.50 17.48 4.87
C PHE A 437 -3.40 17.36 6.08
N LEU A 438 -2.85 16.95 7.23
CA LEU A 438 -3.60 16.88 8.48
C LEU A 438 -4.16 18.26 8.89
N ARG A 439 -3.40 19.35 8.70
CA ARG A 439 -3.89 20.72 8.91
C ARG A 439 -5.03 21.07 7.96
N GLN A 440 -4.95 20.70 6.68
CA GLN A 440 -6.04 20.97 5.72
C GLN A 440 -7.29 20.14 6.05
N GLN A 441 -7.14 18.85 6.37
CA GLN A 441 -8.22 17.97 6.81
C GLN A 441 -8.91 18.52 8.07
N TYR A 442 -8.13 18.96 9.06
CA TYR A 442 -8.67 19.60 10.25
C TYR A 442 -9.49 20.86 9.92
N ARG A 443 -9.01 21.71 9.01
CA ARG A 443 -9.74 22.90 8.56
C ARG A 443 -11.03 22.56 7.84
N LEU A 444 -11.03 21.53 6.98
CA LEU A 444 -12.24 21.05 6.30
C LEU A 444 -13.30 20.55 7.31
N ARG A 445 -12.89 19.71 8.27
CA ARG A 445 -13.79 19.24 9.34
C ARG A 445 -14.37 20.39 10.16
N LYS A 446 -13.57 21.41 10.47
CA LYS A 446 -14.05 22.59 11.21
C LYS A 446 -15.11 23.38 10.42
N ARG A 447 -14.99 23.45 9.09
CA ARG A 447 -15.99 24.11 8.23
C ARG A 447 -17.32 23.36 8.23
N ASN A 448 -17.28 22.02 8.12
CA ASN A 448 -18.50 21.20 8.11
C ASN A 448 -19.29 21.31 9.43
N ARG A 449 -18.59 21.46 10.57
CA ARG A 449 -19.24 21.69 11.88
C ARG A 449 -19.82 23.08 12.07
N SER A 450 -19.41 24.07 11.26
CA SER A 450 -19.94 25.43 11.35
C SER A 450 -21.17 25.67 10.49
N THR A 451 -21.54 24.68 9.67
CA THR A 451 -22.73 24.68 8.81
C THR A 451 -23.90 23.91 9.41
N GLU A 452 -23.67 23.22 10.54
CA GLU A 452 -24.69 22.63 11.43
C GLU A 452 -24.96 23.60 12.58
#